data_AF-A0A6V8CBH7-F1
#
_entry.id   AF-A0A6V8CBH7-F1
#
_cell.length_a   1.000
_cell.length_b   1.000
_cell.length_c   1.000
_cell.angle_alpha   90.00
_cell.angle_beta   90.00
_cell.angle_gamma   90.00
#
_symmetry.space_group_name_H-M   'P 1'
#
loop_
_entity.id
_entity.type
_entity.pdbx_description
1 polymer ?
#
loop_
_entity_poly.entity_id
_entity_poly.type
_entity_poly.pdbx_seq_one_letter_code
_entity_poly.pdbx_strand_id
1 'polypeptide(L)'
;MNAKATKKRWPERDLAPLIARTQENARAMGSATPIEALIRIEGDSWMFERADPAALAAARHRIVVHENGSPLSLGGCTDMSTALDVARRMAEVDGRVVLIQNL
;
A
#
# COMPACT_ATOMS: atom_id res chain seq x y z
N MET A 1 -6.11 -37.46 -21.03
CA MET A 1 -4.77 -37.07 -21.53
C MET A 1 -4.56 -35.61 -21.14
N ASN A 2 -3.65 -35.31 -20.21
CA ASN A 2 -3.48 -33.97 -19.62
C ASN A 2 -2.21 -33.32 -20.18
N ALA A 3 -2.35 -32.27 -21.00
CA ALA A 3 -1.21 -31.55 -21.57
C ALA A 3 -0.62 -30.60 -20.52
N LYS A 4 0.56 -30.93 -19.98
CA LYS A 4 1.34 -30.01 -19.14
C LYS A 4 1.73 -28.79 -19.99
N ALA A 5 1.22 -27.62 -19.65
CA ALA A 5 1.66 -26.35 -20.22
C ALA A 5 3.16 -26.15 -19.93
N THR A 6 3.98 -26.13 -20.97
CA THR A 6 5.41 -25.85 -20.84
C THR A 6 5.59 -24.33 -20.67
N LYS A 7 6.21 -23.89 -19.57
CA LYS A 7 6.61 -22.49 -19.39
C LYS A 7 7.59 -22.14 -20.52
N LYS A 8 7.14 -21.38 -21.53
CA LYS A 8 8.02 -20.79 -22.53
C LYS A 8 9.00 -19.86 -21.81
N ARG A 9 10.24 -20.32 -21.66
CA ARG A 9 11.33 -19.55 -21.06
C ARG A 9 11.95 -18.72 -22.18
N TRP A 10 11.60 -17.45 -22.21
CA TRP A 10 12.16 -16.50 -23.18
C TRP A 10 13.65 -16.30 -22.87
N PRO A 11 14.55 -16.44 -23.85
CA PRO A 11 15.96 -16.14 -23.63
C PRO A 11 16.11 -14.64 -23.31
N GLU A 12 16.98 -14.29 -22.37
CA GLU A 12 17.13 -12.92 -21.84
C GLU A 12 17.35 -11.86 -22.95
N ARG A 13 17.96 -12.27 -24.07
CA ARG A 13 18.17 -11.41 -25.25
C ARG A 13 16.85 -10.92 -25.87
N ASP A 14 15.79 -11.72 -25.82
CA ASP A 14 14.47 -11.34 -26.36
C ASP A 14 13.75 -10.35 -25.44
N LEU A 15 14.17 -10.25 -24.17
CA LEU A 15 13.63 -9.31 -23.19
C LEU A 15 14.37 -7.96 -23.20
N ALA A 16 15.55 -7.87 -23.80
CA ALA A 16 16.36 -6.64 -23.82
C ALA A 16 15.59 -5.41 -24.36
N PRO A 17 14.78 -5.51 -25.43
CA PRO A 17 13.99 -4.36 -25.92
C PRO A 17 12.87 -3.95 -24.96
N LEU A 18 12.26 -4.90 -24.27
CA LEU A 18 11.21 -4.65 -23.27
C LEU A 18 11.79 -3.99 -22.02
N ILE A 19 12.96 -4.46 -21.58
CA ILE A 19 13.72 -3.88 -20.46
C ILE A 19 14.11 -2.44 -20.78
N ALA A 20 14.67 -2.19 -21.98
CA ALA A 20 15.06 -0.85 -22.41
C ALA A 20 13.87 0.13 -22.39
N ARG A 21 12.72 -0.27 -22.94
CA ARG A 21 11.49 0.54 -22.93
C ARG A 21 10.96 0.79 -21.52
N THR A 22 11.05 -0.20 -20.64
CA THR A 22 10.62 -0.06 -19.25
C THR A 22 11.49 0.97 -18.51
N GLN A 23 12.81 0.92 -18.72
CA GLN A 23 13.75 1.88 -18.13
C GLN A 23 13.56 3.29 -18.67
N GLU A 24 13.33 3.44 -19.98
CA GLU A 24 13.07 4.74 -20.60
C GLU A 24 11.77 5.36 -20.10
N ASN A 25 10.69 4.57 -20.03
CA ASN A 25 9.42 5.01 -19.45
C ASN A 25 9.59 5.38 -17.98
N ALA A 26 10.31 4.58 -17.18
CA ALA A 26 10.54 4.89 -15.77
C ALA A 26 11.30 6.21 -15.59
N ARG A 27 12.27 6.52 -16.47
CA ARG A 27 12.97 7.82 -16.47
C ARG A 27 12.04 8.98 -16.87
N ALA A 28 11.17 8.77 -17.84
CA ALA A 28 10.19 9.77 -18.28
C ALA A 28 9.07 10.03 -17.25
N MET A 29 8.72 9.03 -16.45
CA MET A 29 7.68 9.13 -15.41
C MET A 29 8.11 9.94 -14.18
N GLY A 30 9.41 10.23 -14.04
CA GLY A 30 9.93 10.97 -12.88
C GLY A 30 9.97 10.14 -11.59
N SER A 31 10.24 10.79 -10.47
CA SER A 31 10.31 10.12 -9.17
C SER A 31 8.94 9.57 -8.78
N ALA A 32 8.87 8.28 -8.42
CA ALA A 32 7.65 7.66 -7.92
C ALA A 32 7.20 8.41 -6.67
N THR A 33 6.15 9.23 -6.84
CA THR A 33 5.60 10.01 -5.74
C THR A 33 4.66 9.10 -4.95
N PRO A 34 4.90 8.87 -3.65
CA PRO A 34 3.96 8.13 -2.83
C PRO A 34 2.65 8.91 -2.81
N ILE A 35 1.59 8.31 -3.36
CA ILE A 35 0.24 8.86 -3.30
C ILE A 35 -0.50 8.21 -2.13
N GLU A 36 -1.08 9.03 -1.27
CA GLU A 36 -1.91 8.56 -0.17
C GLU A 36 -3.21 7.97 -0.75
N ALA A 37 -3.46 6.69 -0.46
CA ALA A 37 -4.61 5.94 -0.97
C ALA A 37 -5.59 5.63 0.16
N LEU A 38 -6.90 5.72 -0.13
CA LEU A 38 -7.95 5.29 0.78
C LEU A 38 -8.28 3.83 0.49
N ILE A 39 -8.06 2.95 1.46
CA ILE A 39 -8.41 1.53 1.35
C ILE A 39 -9.85 1.36 1.85
N ARG A 40 -10.75 0.88 0.99
CA ARG A 40 -12.11 0.47 1.36
C ARG A 40 -12.24 -1.04 1.17
N ILE A 41 -12.80 -1.72 2.17
CA ILE A 41 -13.13 -3.15 2.09
C ILE A 41 -14.63 -3.26 1.85
N GLU A 42 -15.04 -3.73 0.67
CA GLU A 42 -16.41 -4.13 0.36
C GLU A 42 -16.44 -5.62 -0.01
N GLY A 43 -16.95 -6.45 0.90
CA GLY A 43 -16.98 -7.91 0.71
C GLY A 43 -15.56 -8.52 0.68
N ASP A 44 -15.26 -9.31 -0.35
CA ASP A 44 -13.99 -10.05 -0.52
C ASP A 44 -13.05 -9.44 -1.59
N SER A 45 -13.26 -8.18 -2.00
CA SER A 45 -12.50 -7.52 -3.06
C SER A 45 -11.70 -6.32 -2.55
N TRP A 46 -10.43 -6.24 -2.95
CA TRP A 46 -9.56 -5.08 -2.67
C TRP A 46 -9.80 -4.01 -3.74
N MET A 47 -10.41 -2.87 -3.37
CA MET A 47 -10.58 -1.72 -4.25
C MET A 47 -9.63 -0.58 -3.83
N PHE A 48 -8.84 -0.08 -4.78
CA PHE A 48 -7.93 1.05 -4.60
C PHE A 48 -8.55 2.30 -5.22
N GLU A 49 -8.96 3.25 -4.39
CA GLU A 49 -9.53 4.54 -4.82
C GLU A 49 -8.56 5.67 -4.44
N ARG A 50 -8.52 6.72 -5.26
CA ARG A 50 -7.79 7.94 -4.92
C ARG A 50 -8.43 8.53 -3.66
N ALA A 51 -7.63 8.78 -2.62
CA ALA A 51 -8.16 9.33 -1.37
C ALA A 51 -8.90 10.65 -1.65
N ASP A 52 -10.13 10.76 -1.14
CA ASP A 52 -10.90 12.01 -1.17
C ASP A 52 -10.06 13.10 -0.46
N PRO A 53 -9.67 14.18 -1.16
CA PRO A 53 -8.87 15.24 -0.57
C PRO A 53 -9.52 15.85 0.68
N ALA A 54 -10.84 15.89 0.76
CA ALA A 54 -11.56 16.40 1.93
C ALA A 54 -11.44 15.45 3.13
N ALA A 55 -11.53 14.14 2.90
CA ALA A 55 -11.34 13.14 3.95
C ALA A 55 -9.90 13.13 4.46
N LEU A 56 -8.92 13.30 3.57
CA LEU A 56 -7.51 13.37 3.92
C LEU A 56 -7.20 14.65 4.72
N ALA A 57 -7.77 15.79 4.33
CA ALA A 57 -7.65 17.05 5.08
C ALA A 57 -8.31 17.00 6.46
N ALA A 58 -9.30 16.13 6.65
CA ALA A 58 -9.96 15.91 7.94
C ALA A 58 -9.18 14.96 8.86
N ALA A 59 -8.16 14.26 8.37
CA ALA A 59 -7.35 13.37 9.20
C ALA A 59 -6.54 14.18 10.23
N ARG A 60 -6.66 13.78 11.50
CA ARG A 60 -6.00 14.43 12.64
C ARG A 60 -5.02 13.52 13.36
N HIS A 61 -5.19 12.22 13.20
CA HIS A 61 -4.36 11.23 13.85
C HIS A 61 -3.78 10.29 12.81
N ARG A 62 -2.52 9.90 12.94
CA ARG A 62 -1.84 8.93 12.10
C ARG A 62 -1.52 7.67 12.91
N ILE A 63 -1.80 6.50 12.33
CA ILE A 63 -1.45 5.20 12.91
C ILE A 63 -0.10 4.75 12.33
N VAL A 64 0.87 4.55 13.20
CA VAL A 64 2.23 4.12 12.85
C VAL A 64 2.55 2.81 13.54
N VAL A 65 3.08 1.85 12.79
CA VAL A 65 3.67 0.61 13.34
C VAL A 65 5.17 0.59 13.12
N HIS A 66 5.87 -0.19 13.94
CA HIS A 66 7.28 -0.47 13.72
C HIS A 66 7.40 -1.86 13.09
N GLU A 67 7.78 -1.91 11.81
CA GLU A 67 8.00 -3.16 11.08
C GLU A 67 9.42 -3.16 10.52
N ASN A 68 10.15 -4.26 10.68
CA ASN A 68 11.51 -4.43 10.13
C ASN A 68 12.49 -3.29 10.50
N GLY A 69 12.35 -2.73 11.71
CA GLY A 69 13.22 -1.65 12.21
C GLY A 69 12.94 -0.28 11.61
N SER A 70 11.85 -0.12 10.84
CA SER A 70 11.42 1.17 10.30
C SER A 70 9.97 1.50 10.72
N PRO A 71 9.66 2.77 10.99
CA PRO A 71 8.28 3.19 11.17
C PRO A 71 7.54 3.14 9.83
N LEU A 72 6.37 2.49 9.82
CA LEU A 72 5.46 2.40 8.69
C LEU A 72 4.13 3.04 9.06
N SER A 73 3.70 4.04 8.29
CA SER A 73 2.38 4.66 8.43
C SER A 73 1.33 3.81 7.75
N LEU A 74 0.29 3.40 8.49
CA LEU A 74 -0.79 2.57 7.98
C LEU A 74 -1.98 3.37 7.47
N GLY A 75 -2.22 4.56 8.03
CA GLY A 75 -3.35 5.40 7.65
C GLY A 75 -3.60 6.54 8.63
N GLY A 76 -4.65 7.32 8.35
CA GLY A 76 -5.08 8.44 9.18
C GLY A 76 -6.52 8.29 9.67
N CYS A 77 -6.83 8.84 10.84
CA CYS A 77 -8.15 8.90 11.45
C CYS A 77 -8.54 10.35 11.72
N THR A 78 -9.83 10.65 11.63
CA THR A 78 -10.43 11.97 11.89
C THR A 78 -10.49 12.32 13.37
N ASP A 79 -10.65 11.31 14.23
CA ASP A 79 -10.89 11.45 15.66
C ASP A 79 -10.13 10.39 16.48
N MET A 80 -9.84 10.74 17.73
CA MET A 80 -9.04 9.92 18.65
C MET A 80 -9.75 8.63 19.06
N SER A 81 -11.08 8.65 19.16
CA SER A 81 -11.89 7.46 19.44
C SER A 81 -11.69 6.40 18.37
N THR A 82 -11.81 6.76 17.10
CA THR A 82 -11.59 5.86 15.97
C THR A 82 -10.15 5.37 15.93
N ALA A 83 -9.18 6.25 16.21
CA ALA A 83 -7.76 5.85 16.29
C ALA A 83 -7.50 4.81 17.39
N LEU A 84 -8.14 4.95 18.56
CA LEU A 84 -8.05 4.00 19.66
C LEU A 84 -8.73 2.67 19.36
N ASP A 85 -9.88 2.68 18.70
CA ASP A 85 -10.58 1.46 18.30
C ASP A 85 -9.76 0.66 17.29
N VAL A 86 -9.15 1.33 16.31
CA VAL A 86 -8.21 0.71 15.37
C VAL A 86 -7.00 0.14 16.11
N ALA A 87 -6.40 0.92 17.01
CA ALA A 87 -5.26 0.47 17.81
C ALA A 87 -5.57 -0.77 18.65
N ARG A 88 -6.73 -0.77 19.31
CA ARG A 88 -7.21 -1.89 20.09
C ARG A 88 -7.41 -3.12 19.21
N ARG A 89 -8.03 -2.96 18.04
CA ARG A 89 -8.28 -4.08 17.14
C ARG A 89 -6.99 -4.68 16.60
N MET A 90 -6.01 -3.85 16.26
CA MET A 90 -4.69 -4.29 15.82
C MET A 90 -3.91 -5.02 16.91
N ALA A 91 -4.04 -4.56 18.16
CA ALA A 91 -3.44 -5.26 19.30
C ALA A 91 -4.10 -6.61 19.57
N GLU A 92 -5.43 -6.69 19.49
CA GLU A 92 -6.19 -7.91 19.75
C GLU A 92 -6.05 -8.97 18.64
N VAL A 93 -6.06 -8.56 17.37
CA VAL A 93 -6.08 -9.49 16.22
C VAL A 93 -4.68 -9.83 15.74
N ASP A 94 -3.79 -8.84 15.64
CA ASP A 94 -2.47 -9.01 15.04
C ASP A 94 -1.33 -9.06 16.07
N GLY A 95 -1.63 -8.82 17.36
CA GLY A 95 -0.61 -8.73 18.41
C GLY A 95 0.36 -7.56 18.23
N ARG A 96 -0.03 -6.54 17.45
CA ARG A 96 0.83 -5.42 17.06
C ARG A 96 0.68 -4.24 18.01
N VAL A 97 1.80 -3.62 18.35
CA VAL A 97 1.83 -2.33 19.05
C VAL A 97 1.81 -1.21 18.02
N VAL A 98 0.90 -0.26 18.21
CA VAL A 98 0.76 0.91 17.35
C VAL A 98 1.08 2.20 18.11
N LEU A 99 1.61 3.17 17.39
CA LEU A 99 1.77 4.55 17.85
C LEU A 99 0.72 5.42 17.16
N ILE A 100 -0.06 6.16 17.96
CA ILE A 100 -0.98 7.19 17.46
C ILE A 100 -0.25 8.53 17.52
N GLN A 101 -0.04 9.15 16.37
CA GLN A 101 0.59 10.47 16.26
C GLN A 101 -0.47 11.50 15.88
N ASN A 102 -0.34 12.73 16.40
CA ASN A 102 -1.14 13.85 15.90
C ASN A 102 -0.52 14.39 14.61
N LEU A 103 -1.36 14.73 13.63
CA LEU A 103 -0.96 15.38 12.38
C LEU A 103 -0.90 16.90 12.51
#